data_AF-A0A497DVH8-F1
#
_entry.id   AF-A0A497DVH8-F1
#
_cell.length_a   1.000
_cell.length_b   1.000
_cell.length_c   1.000
_cell.angle_alpha   90.00
_cell.angle_beta   90.00
_cell.angle_gamma   90.00
#
_symmetry.space_group_name_H-M   'P 1'
#
loop_
_entity.id
_entity.type
_entity.pdbx_description
1 polymer ?
#
loop_
_entity_poly.entity_id
_entity_poly.type
_entity_poly.pdbx_seq_one_letter_code
_entity_poly.pdbx_strand_id
1 'polypeptide(L)'
;MFSSKNYFLSFHNLGKDETMKKAISVMFLSFLPLFLASQQVEEVTPPEVYQILQQKKAPNVYLIDVRCVAVYYFMGHPEGAYNIPLRFWGKRAQKLIFNEHFIDDPKNRLAHRKNEN
;
A
#
# COMPACT_ATOMS: atom_id res chain seq x y z
N MET A 1 -12.00 23.58 33.77
CA MET A 1 -10.59 23.77 34.15
C MET A 1 -9.89 22.42 34.03
N PHE A 2 -9.34 22.09 32.86
CA PHE A 2 -8.57 20.86 32.64
C PHE A 2 -7.11 21.25 32.44
N SER A 3 -6.28 20.94 33.42
CA SER A 3 -4.85 21.27 33.44
C SER A 3 -4.07 20.20 32.70
N SER A 4 -3.56 20.55 31.53
CA SER A 4 -2.58 19.80 30.74
C SER A 4 -1.29 19.60 31.54
N LYS A 5 -0.99 18.36 31.95
CA LYS A 5 0.34 17.98 32.44
C LYS A 5 1.18 17.51 31.25
N ASN A 6 2.21 18.30 30.96
CA ASN A 6 3.21 18.04 29.92
C ASN A 6 3.98 16.75 30.22
N TYR A 7 3.83 15.74 29.37
CA TYR A 7 4.75 14.60 29.32
C TYR A 7 5.96 14.97 28.46
N PHE A 8 6.81 15.87 28.96
CA PHE A 8 8.14 16.08 28.40
C PHE A 8 9.10 15.13 29.12
N LEU A 9 9.15 13.88 28.66
CA LEU A 9 10.17 12.92 29.07
C LEU A 9 11.52 13.42 28.54
N SER A 10 12.33 13.96 29.44
CA SER A 10 13.70 14.38 29.17
C SER A 10 14.58 13.14 28.97
N PHE A 11 14.90 12.83 27.71
CA PHE A 11 15.80 11.72 27.33
C PHE A 11 17.29 12.05 27.50
N HIS A 12 17.63 13.19 28.13
CA HIS A 12 18.97 13.75 28.02
C HIS A 12 20.04 13.10 28.93
N ASN A 13 19.69 12.08 29.73
CA ASN A 13 20.62 11.40 30.65
C ASN A 13 20.60 9.86 30.59
N LEU A 14 20.01 9.26 29.57
CA LEU A 14 19.84 7.79 29.47
C LEU A 14 20.99 7.05 28.76
N GLY A 15 22.19 7.64 28.68
CA GLY A 15 23.26 7.20 27.78
C GLY A 15 24.59 6.79 28.43
N LYS A 16 24.69 6.70 29.77
CA LYS A 16 25.98 6.50 30.46
C LYS A 16 26.22 5.10 31.04
N ASP A 17 25.22 4.23 31.09
CA ASP A 17 25.35 2.87 31.64
C ASP A 17 25.36 1.83 30.51
N GLU A 18 26.47 1.11 30.39
CA GLU A 18 26.69 0.05 29.39
C GLU A 18 25.67 -1.09 29.51
N THR A 19 25.14 -1.33 30.71
CA THR A 19 24.12 -2.34 30.98
C THR A 19 22.77 -1.93 30.38
N MET A 20 22.43 -0.64 30.47
CA MET A 20 21.21 -0.06 29.91
C MET A 20 21.27 0.02 28.39
N LYS A 21 22.43 0.33 27.81
CA LYS A 21 22.63 0.29 26.34
C LYS A 21 22.43 -1.13 25.79
N LYS A 22 22.95 -2.14 26.49
CA LYS A 22 22.74 -3.55 26.13
C LYS A 22 21.27 -3.95 26.23
N ALA A 23 20.58 -3.55 27.30
CA ALA A 23 19.15 -3.82 27.46
C ALA A 23 18.31 -3.16 26.35
N ILE A 24 18.60 -1.90 26.02
CA ILE A 24 17.93 -1.17 24.92
C ILE A 24 18.23 -1.84 23.57
N SER A 25 19.48 -2.23 23.33
CA SER A 25 19.88 -2.93 22.10
C SER A 25 19.19 -4.28 21.95
N VAL A 26 19.11 -5.08 23.01
CA VAL A 26 18.38 -6.37 23.03
C VAL A 26 16.89 -6.16 22.79
N MET A 27 16.30 -5.10 23.37
CA MET A 27 14.90 -4.74 23.12
C MET A 27 14.68 -4.28 21.67
N PHE A 28 15.62 -3.56 21.07
CA PHE A 28 15.51 -3.16 19.67
C PHE A 28 15.66 -4.36 18.71
N LEU A 29 16.57 -5.29 19.00
CA LEU A 29 16.79 -6.51 18.22
C LEU A 29 15.61 -7.49 18.31
N SER A 30 14.92 -7.57 19.45
CA SER A 30 13.77 -8.48 19.61
C SER A 30 12.50 -7.96 18.91
N PHE A 31 12.36 -6.65 18.72
CA PHE A 31 11.23 -6.04 18.00
C PHE A 31 11.49 -5.86 16.49
N LEU A 32 12.74 -5.91 16.03
CA LEU A 32 13.12 -5.80 14.62
C LEU A 32 12.45 -6.84 13.68
N PRO A 33 12.31 -8.14 14.05
CA PRO A 33 11.66 -9.10 13.16
C PRO A 33 10.14 -8.89 13.01
N LEU A 34 9.51 -8.13 13.92
CA LEU A 34 8.08 -7.77 13.80
C LEU A 34 7.83 -6.72 12.71
N PHE A 35 8.84 -5.91 12.39
CA PHE A 35 8.77 -4.89 11.35
C PHE A 35 9.13 -5.41 9.96
N LEU A 36 9.84 -6.53 9.87
CA LEU A 36 10.29 -7.14 8.62
C LEU A 36 9.35 -8.21 8.07
N ALA A 37 8.15 -8.35 8.64
CA ALA A 37 7.10 -9.17 8.04
C ALA A 37 6.73 -8.57 6.67
N SER A 38 7.35 -9.08 5.62
CA SER A 38 6.95 -8.82 4.23
C SER A 38 5.47 -9.18 4.11
N GLN A 39 4.62 -8.19 3.87
CA GLN A 39 3.22 -8.44 3.57
C GLN A 39 3.15 -9.25 2.28
N GLN A 40 2.89 -10.55 2.41
CA GLN A 40 2.79 -11.45 1.27
C GLN A 40 1.51 -11.10 0.48
N VAL A 41 1.67 -10.88 -0.82
CA VAL A 41 0.53 -10.69 -1.72
C VAL A 41 -0.08 -12.06 -1.99
N GLU A 42 -1.35 -12.24 -1.62
CA GLU A 42 -2.10 -13.46 -1.89
C GLU A 42 -2.43 -13.54 -3.38
N GLU A 43 -2.12 -14.68 -4.00
CA GLU A 43 -2.53 -14.98 -5.37
C GLU A 43 -3.94 -15.57 -5.37
N VAL A 44 -4.78 -15.13 -6.31
CA VAL A 44 -6.17 -15.57 -6.45
C VAL A 44 -6.45 -15.95 -7.89
N THR A 45 -7.27 -16.98 -8.09
CA THR A 45 -7.65 -17.45 -9.43
C THR A 45 -8.81 -16.62 -10.01
N PRO A 46 -9.00 -16.58 -11.34
CA PRO A 46 -10.10 -15.84 -11.94
C PRO A 46 -11.51 -16.24 -11.44
N PRO A 47 -11.84 -17.54 -11.24
CA PRO A 47 -13.12 -17.93 -10.65
C PRO A 47 -13.33 -17.42 -9.23
N GLU A 48 -12.28 -17.41 -8.40
CA GLU A 48 -12.34 -16.89 -7.02
C GLU A 48 -12.57 -15.38 -7.03
N VAL A 49 -11.85 -14.63 -7.88
CA VAL A 49 -12.06 -13.19 -8.05
C VAL A 49 -13.49 -12.91 -8.49
N TYR A 50 -14.02 -13.67 -9.45
CA TYR A 50 -15.41 -13.52 -9.85
C TYR A 50 -16.37 -13.73 -8.67
N GLN A 51 -16.18 -14.79 -7.88
CA GLN A 51 -17.00 -15.02 -6.69
C GLN A 51 -16.91 -13.88 -5.66
N ILE A 52 -15.71 -13.35 -5.41
CA ILE A 52 -15.49 -12.21 -4.50
C ILE A 52 -16.26 -10.98 -4.98
N LEU A 53 -16.19 -10.68 -6.29
CA LEU A 53 -16.87 -9.54 -6.89
C LEU A 53 -18.40 -9.68 -6.88
N GLN A 54 -18.92 -10.91 -7.02
CA GLN A 54 -20.36 -11.19 -6.99
C GLN A 54 -20.96 -11.11 -5.56
N GLN A 55 -20.14 -11.23 -4.52
CA GLN A 55 -20.62 -11.12 -3.15
C GLN A 55 -20.97 -9.66 -2.83
N LYS A 56 -22.24 -9.41 -2.46
CA LYS A 56 -22.79 -8.09 -2.05
C LYS A 56 -22.11 -7.43 -0.82
N LYS A 57 -20.98 -7.98 -0.35
CA LYS A 57 -20.23 -7.56 0.84
C LYS A 57 -18.81 -7.09 0.54
N ALA A 58 -18.47 -6.87 -0.74
CA ALA A 58 -17.14 -6.42 -1.14
C ALA A 58 -17.10 -4.93 -1.57
N PRO A 59 -17.72 -3.95 -0.86
CA PRO A 59 -17.71 -2.55 -1.29
C PRO A 59 -16.31 -1.92 -1.31
N ASN A 60 -15.32 -2.60 -0.70
CA ASN A 60 -13.93 -2.16 -0.62
C ASN A 60 -12.98 -3.03 -1.44
N VAL A 61 -13.48 -3.87 -2.34
CA VAL A 61 -12.66 -4.65 -3.28
C VAL A 61 -12.67 -3.95 -4.62
N TYR A 62 -11.47 -3.73 -5.17
CA TYR A 62 -11.28 -3.06 -6.44
C TYR A 62 -10.46 -3.94 -7.36
N LEU A 63 -10.97 -4.15 -8.56
CA LEU A 63 -10.22 -4.82 -9.61
C LEU A 63 -9.38 -3.77 -10.35
N ILE A 64 -8.06 -3.96 -10.39
CA ILE A 64 -7.13 -3.02 -11.05
C ILE A 64 -6.45 -3.75 -12.20
N ASP A 65 -6.62 -3.23 -13.42
CA ASP A 65 -5.87 -3.67 -14.59
C ASP A 65 -4.60 -2.82 -14.74
N VAL A 66 -3.45 -3.44 -14.48
CA VAL A 66 -2.14 -2.79 -14.48
C VAL A 66 -1.46 -2.76 -15.85
N ARG A 67 -2.11 -3.30 -16.88
CA ARG A 67 -1.59 -3.31 -18.25
C ARG A 67 -1.62 -1.89 -18.83
N CYS A 68 -0.87 -1.69 -19.91
CA CYS A 68 -0.85 -0.40 -20.58
C CYS A 68 -2.23 -0.06 -21.16
N VAL A 69 -2.50 1.24 -21.30
CA VAL A 69 -3.77 1.79 -21.78
C VAL A 69 -4.23 1.17 -23.10
N ALA A 70 -3.30 0.93 -24.03
CA ALA A 70 -3.62 0.33 -25.32
C ALA A 70 -4.22 -1.07 -25.18
N VAL A 71 -3.66 -1.92 -24.31
CA VAL A 71 -4.18 -3.28 -24.08
C VAL A 71 -5.56 -3.21 -23.45
N TYR A 72 -5.76 -2.34 -22.45
CA TYR A 72 -7.04 -2.20 -21.76
C TYR A 72 -8.19 -1.81 -22.70
N TYR A 73 -7.97 -0.85 -23.61
CA TYR A 73 -9.03 -0.39 -24.52
C TYR A 73 -9.17 -1.24 -25.79
N PHE A 74 -8.09 -1.76 -26.36
CA PHE A 74 -8.13 -2.44 -27.67
C PHE A 74 -8.24 -3.96 -27.58
N MET A 75 -7.81 -4.59 -26.49
CA MET A 75 -7.89 -6.05 -26.32
C MET A 75 -9.01 -6.48 -25.36
N GLY A 76 -9.70 -5.51 -24.75
CA GLY A 76 -10.67 -5.76 -23.71
C GLY A 76 -10.05 -5.91 -22.32
N HIS A 77 -10.91 -5.81 -21.31
CA HIS A 77 -10.55 -5.87 -19.90
C HIS A 77 -11.69 -6.51 -19.11
N PRO A 78 -11.40 -7.06 -17.91
CA PRO A 78 -12.45 -7.53 -17.02
C PRO A 78 -13.44 -6.42 -16.66
N GLU A 79 -14.73 -6.75 -16.63
CA GLU A 79 -15.78 -5.79 -16.31
C GLU A 79 -15.55 -5.14 -14.94
N GLY A 80 -15.74 -3.81 -14.85
CA GLY A 80 -15.54 -3.05 -13.62
C GLY A 80 -14.07 -2.83 -13.21
N ALA A 81 -13.09 -3.31 -13.98
CA ALA A 81 -11.68 -3.08 -13.69
C ALA A 81 -11.25 -1.63 -13.96
N TYR A 82 -10.47 -1.05 -13.05
CA TYR A 82 -9.84 0.26 -13.24
C TYR A 82 -8.49 0.10 -13.92
N ASN A 83 -8.28 0.77 -15.05
CA ASN A 83 -6.94 0.82 -15.63
C ASN A 83 -6.04 1.76 -14.82
N ILE A 84 -5.00 1.22 -14.20
CA ILE A 84 -3.91 1.96 -13.55
C ILE A 84 -2.61 1.34 -14.03
N PRO A 85 -2.04 1.83 -15.15
CA PRO A 85 -0.90 1.18 -15.78
C PRO A 85 0.34 1.19 -14.89
N LEU A 86 1.00 0.04 -14.74
CA LEU A 86 2.35 -0.04 -14.18
C LEU A 86 3.38 0.58 -15.13
N ARG A 87 3.12 0.46 -16.43
CA ARG A 87 3.92 1.07 -17.49
C ARG A 87 3.05 1.67 -18.57
N PHE A 88 3.50 2.76 -19.16
CA PHE A 88 2.85 3.43 -20.27
C PHE A 88 3.82 3.68 -21.43
N TRP A 89 3.28 3.88 -22.63
CA TRP A 89 4.10 4.16 -23.81
C TRP A 89 4.66 5.58 -23.74
N GLY A 90 5.96 5.70 -23.53
CA GLY A 90 6.66 6.98 -23.54
C GLY A 90 6.94 7.43 -24.97
N LYS A 91 6.16 8.39 -25.50
CA LYS A 91 6.30 8.89 -26.88
C LYS A 91 7.73 9.36 -27.23
N ARG A 92 8.43 10.00 -26.30
CA ARG A 92 9.80 10.49 -26.52
C ARG A 92 10.84 9.36 -26.55
N ALA A 93 10.68 8.39 -25.66
CA ALA A 93 11.62 7.28 -25.51
C ALA A 93 11.28 6.07 -26.40
N GLN A 94 10.12 6.09 -27.06
CA GLN A 94 9.57 5.01 -27.90
C GLN A 94 9.63 3.64 -27.20
N LYS A 95 9.34 3.62 -25.89
CA LYS A 95 9.36 2.41 -25.06
C LYS A 95 8.36 2.51 -23.92
N LEU A 96 8.05 1.37 -23.32
CA LEU A 96 7.30 1.33 -22.07
C LEU A 96 8.14 1.92 -20.93
N ILE A 97 7.61 2.96 -20.30
CA ILE A 97 8.21 3.63 -19.13
C ILE A 97 7.36 3.37 -17.90
N PHE A 98 8.02 3.28 -16.74
CA PHE A 98 7.35 3.01 -15.48
C PHE A 98 6.49 4.19 -15.04
N ASN A 99 5.37 3.86 -14.42
CA ASN A 99 4.59 4.82 -13.66
C ASN A 99 5.25 5.08 -12.31
N GLU A 100 5.95 6.21 -12.21
CA GLU A 100 6.64 6.65 -11.00
C GLU A 100 5.67 6.92 -9.83
N HIS A 101 4.39 7.14 -10.13
CA HIS A 101 3.32 7.38 -9.16
C HIS A 101 2.42 6.17 -8.95
N PHE A 102 2.83 4.97 -9.39
CA PHE A 102 1.98 3.77 -9.36
C PHE A 102 1.43 3.42 -7.97
N ILE A 103 2.12 3.78 -6.89
CA ILE A 103 1.64 3.52 -5.52
C ILE A 103 0.55 4.52 -5.10
N ASP A 104 0.62 5.76 -5.58
CA ASP A 104 -0.29 6.82 -5.20
C ASP A 104 -1.53 6.88 -6.10
N ASP A 105 -1.39 6.46 -7.37
CA ASP A 105 -2.48 6.44 -8.34
C ASP A 105 -3.69 5.60 -7.88
N PRO A 106 -3.54 4.36 -7.37
CA PRO A 106 -4.66 3.61 -6.80
C PRO A 106 -5.30 4.34 -5.64
N LYS A 107 -4.52 4.93 -4.74
CA LYS A 107 -5.05 5.63 -3.57
C LYS A 107 -5.90 6.82 -4.02
N ASN A 108 -5.37 7.65 -4.90
CA ASN A 108 -6.04 8.84 -5.39
C ASN A 108 -7.32 8.48 -6.16
N ARG A 109 -7.24 7.49 -7.05
CA ARG A 109 -8.36 7.09 -7.91
C ARG A 109 -9.48 6.40 -7.15
N LEU A 110 -9.15 5.65 -6.10
CA LEU A 110 -10.13 4.93 -5.29
C LEU A 110 -10.66 5.75 -4.10
N ALA A 111 -9.94 6.78 -3.64
CA ALA A 111 -10.38 7.64 -2.53
C ALA A 111 -11.71 8.36 -2.81
N HIS A 112 -11.96 8.76 -4.06
CA HIS A 112 -13.19 9.44 -4.45
C HIS A 112 -14.46 8.60 -4.21
N ARG A 113 -14.35 7.27 -4.23
CA ARG A 113 -15.50 6.35 -4.05
C ARG A 113 -15.96 6.23 -2.60
N LYS A 114 -15.11 6.54 -1.61
CA LYS A 114 -15.54 6.55 -0.20
C LYS A 114 -16.60 7.62 0.08
N ASN A 115 -16.75 8.61 -0.80
CA ASN A 115 -17.68 9.74 -0.62
C ASN A 115 -18.96 9.61 -1.46
N GLU A 116 -19.10 8.54 -2.25
CA GLU A 116 -20.22 8.34 -3.19
C GLU A 116 -21.19 7.23 -2.76
N ASN A 117 -20.87 6.50 -1.68
CA ASN A 117 -21.69 5.44 -1.07
C ASN A 117 -22.13 5.84 0.34
#